data_AF-A0A7V9ZPL4-F1
#
_entry.id   AF-A0A7V9ZPL4-F1
#
_cell.length_a   1.000
_cell.length_b   1.000
_cell.length_c   1.000
_cell.angle_alpha   90.00
_cell.angle_beta   90.00
_cell.angle_gamma   90.00
#
_symmetry.space_group_name_H-M   'P 1'
#
loop_
_entity.id
_entity.type
_entity.pdbx_description
1 polymer ?
#
loop_
_entity_poly.entity_id
_entity_poly.type
_entity_poly.pdbx_seq_one_letter_code
_entity_poly.pdbx_strand_id
1 'polypeptide(L)'
;MITDNDAASSANNPVDNTQFFARQHYVDFLNREPDANGFQGWQGILSNCPSSGKDAQGNYCDSIEVSSAFFRTEEFQMRGYFLYRFYEAALGRSPKYVEFMADLRRVTGFLSGQQLEAEKVDFVKDFMATTEFKQKYDSIVDPAGYVDAFSQTAGVTLANRDQLIQSLQTNQKTRAEVLRAIAESQEVTAKLYNKAFVIMQYFGYLRRDADALYLNWVGTLNQTGDYRIMVNGFPNSIEYRQRFNQ
;
A
#
# COMPACT_ATOMS: atom_id res chain seq x y z
N MET A 1 -4.70 -12.46 16.92
CA MET A 1 -4.79 -11.47 18.01
C MET A 1 -3.43 -10.83 18.09
N ILE A 2 -3.31 -9.52 17.84
CA ILE A 2 -2.11 -8.80 18.29
C ILE A 2 -2.19 -8.85 19.80
N THR A 3 -1.40 -9.72 20.42
CA THR A 3 -1.29 -9.77 21.87
C THR A 3 -0.49 -8.54 22.31
N ASP A 4 -1.22 -7.55 22.80
CA ASP A 4 -0.68 -6.45 23.58
C ASP A 4 -0.47 -6.97 25.01
N ASN A 5 0.75 -6.85 25.53
CA ASN A 5 1.04 -7.25 26.90
C ASN A 5 2.08 -6.29 27.48
N ASP A 6 1.62 -5.43 28.38
CA ASP A 6 2.41 -4.52 29.23
C ASP A 6 3.27 -5.27 30.28
N ALA A 7 3.82 -6.44 29.93
CA ALA A 7 4.71 -7.18 30.80
C ALA A 7 6.15 -6.67 30.59
N ALA A 8 6.60 -5.84 31.52
CA ALA A 8 7.95 -5.30 31.60
C ALA A 8 9.04 -6.35 31.32
N SER A 9 9.84 -6.14 30.27
CA SER A 9 11.15 -6.77 30.13
C SER A 9 12.16 -5.83 29.44
N SER A 10 13.12 -5.40 30.26
CA SER A 10 14.56 -5.21 29.97
C SER A 10 15.02 -4.64 28.62
N ALA A 11 15.74 -3.51 28.72
CA ALA A 11 16.73 -2.98 27.77
C ALA A 11 16.20 -2.60 26.36
N ASN A 12 16.06 -1.27 26.13
CA ASN A 12 15.81 -0.55 24.88
C ASN A 12 15.71 -1.41 23.61
N ASN A 13 14.49 -1.81 23.21
CA ASN A 13 14.28 -2.41 21.91
C ASN A 13 14.71 -1.39 20.83
N PRO A 14 15.45 -1.77 19.78
CA PRO A 14 15.90 -0.84 18.76
C PRO A 14 14.76 0.00 18.15
N VAL A 15 13.55 -0.55 18.07
CA VAL A 15 12.36 0.14 17.55
C VAL A 15 11.99 1.40 18.33
N ASP A 16 12.40 1.50 19.60
CA ASP A 16 12.13 2.66 20.46
C ASP A 16 13.09 3.83 20.15
N ASN A 17 14.18 3.57 19.42
CA ASN A 17 15.09 4.60 18.97
C ASN A 17 14.56 5.26 17.69
N THR A 18 14.42 6.58 17.70
CA THR A 18 13.92 7.37 16.56
C THR A 18 14.65 7.13 15.24
N GLN A 19 15.98 7.00 15.26
CA GLN A 19 16.76 6.79 14.05
C GLN A 19 16.52 5.40 13.48
N PHE A 20 16.52 4.38 14.34
CA PHE A 20 16.21 3.03 13.94
C PHE A 20 14.77 2.92 13.43
N PHE A 21 13.80 3.47 14.16
CA PHE A 21 12.39 3.49 13.78
C PHE A 21 12.16 4.09 12.39
N ALA A 22 12.72 5.28 12.14
CA ALA A 22 12.60 5.96 10.87
C ALA A 22 13.22 5.13 9.73
N ARG A 23 14.46 4.64 9.90
CA ARG A 23 15.11 3.78 8.90
C ARG A 23 14.30 2.50 8.65
N GLN A 24 13.82 1.87 9.72
CA GLN A 24 13.10 0.61 9.64
C GLN A 24 11.78 0.77 8.89
N HIS A 25 11.11 1.93 8.96
CA HIS A 25 9.92 2.23 8.18
C HIS A 25 10.20 2.32 6.67
N TYR A 26 11.33 2.88 6.25
CA TYR A 26 11.74 2.83 4.84
C TYR A 26 11.92 1.38 4.38
N VAL A 27 12.56 0.54 5.18
CA VAL A 27 12.76 -0.87 4.84
C VAL A 27 11.43 -1.62 4.80
N ASP A 28 10.56 -1.42 5.78
CA ASP A 28 9.34 -2.19 5.93
C ASP A 28 8.24 -1.79 4.93
N PHE A 29 8.09 -0.49 4.65
CA PHE A 29 7.01 0.01 3.78
C PHE A 29 7.47 0.34 2.36
N LEU A 30 8.73 0.76 2.20
CA LEU A 30 9.26 1.17 0.90
C LEU A 30 10.27 0.16 0.35
N ASN A 31 10.72 -0.82 1.13
CA ASN A 31 11.71 -1.83 0.72
C ASN A 31 13.03 -1.20 0.18
N ARG A 32 13.49 -0.12 0.82
CA ARG A 32 14.76 0.54 0.52
C ARG A 32 15.34 1.22 1.76
N GLU A 33 16.61 1.62 1.68
CA GLU A 33 17.20 2.55 2.64
C GLU A 33 16.71 3.99 2.38
N PRO A 34 16.63 4.84 3.42
CA PRO A 34 16.28 6.23 3.23
C PRO A 34 17.37 7.01 2.51
N ASP A 35 16.99 8.04 1.78
CA ASP A 35 17.91 9.11 1.41
C ASP A 35 18.18 10.04 2.59
N ALA A 36 19.27 10.80 2.53
CA ALA A 36 19.69 11.67 3.63
C ALA A 36 18.62 12.69 4.03
N ASN A 37 17.96 13.32 3.05
CA ASN A 37 16.98 14.39 3.31
C ASN A 37 15.71 13.83 3.94
N GLY A 38 15.14 12.77 3.37
CA GLY A 38 13.98 12.09 3.92
C GLY A 38 14.26 11.54 5.32
N PHE A 39 15.42 10.90 5.52
CA PHE A 39 15.81 10.38 6.83
C PHE A 39 15.89 11.49 7.88
N GLN A 40 16.53 12.62 7.55
CA GLN A 40 16.65 13.75 8.46
C GLN A 40 15.28 14.40 8.74
N GLY A 41 14.41 14.48 7.73
CA GLY A 41 13.05 15.01 7.88
C GLY A 41 12.23 14.24 8.91
N TRP A 42 12.18 12.91 8.79
CA TRP A 42 11.44 12.07 9.74
C TRP A 42 12.04 12.10 11.15
N GLN A 43 13.38 12.08 11.26
CA GLN A 43 14.05 12.24 12.55
C GLN A 43 13.73 13.59 13.19
N GLY A 44 13.70 14.66 12.41
CA GLY A 44 13.35 16.00 12.87
C GLY A 44 11.92 16.08 13.39
N ILE A 45 10.95 15.46 12.69
CA ILE A 45 9.55 15.39 13.15
C ILE A 45 9.47 14.67 14.50
N LEU A 46 10.03 13.47 14.60
CA LEU A 46 9.95 12.65 15.81
C LEU A 46 10.70 13.28 16.99
N SER A 47 11.89 13.84 16.76
CA SER A 47 12.71 14.43 17.83
C SER A 47 12.15 15.75 18.36
N ASN A 48 11.43 16.49 17.52
CA ASN A 48 10.77 17.74 17.92
C ASN A 48 9.31 17.53 18.36
N CYS A 49 8.81 16.29 18.32
CA CYS A 49 7.44 16.03 18.73
C CYS A 49 7.32 16.11 20.26
N PRO A 50 6.46 17.00 20.79
CA PRO A 50 6.25 17.11 22.24
C PRO A 50 5.68 15.81 22.82
N SER A 51 5.79 15.63 24.14
CA SER A 51 5.25 14.45 24.84
C SER A 51 3.72 14.32 24.73
N SER A 52 3.02 15.37 24.30
CA SER A 52 1.60 15.33 23.95
C SER A 52 1.30 14.55 22.65
N GLY A 53 2.33 14.23 21.86
CA GLY A 53 2.22 13.65 20.53
C GLY A 53 1.75 14.62 19.45
N LYS A 54 1.64 15.92 19.77
CA LYS A 54 1.14 16.96 18.87
C LYS A 54 2.05 18.18 18.83
N ASP A 55 2.22 18.74 17.64
CA ASP A 55 2.96 19.97 17.40
C ASP A 55 2.25 21.23 17.96
N ALA A 56 2.87 22.40 17.81
CA ALA A 56 2.33 23.67 18.28
C ALA A 56 1.03 24.10 17.57
N GLN A 57 0.72 23.49 16.42
CA GLN A 57 -0.49 23.72 15.63
C GLN A 57 -1.58 22.68 15.95
N GLY A 58 -1.29 21.70 16.82
CA GLY A 58 -2.22 20.65 17.22
C GLY A 58 -2.28 19.45 16.27
N ASN A 59 -1.38 19.37 15.28
CA ASN A 59 -1.26 18.19 14.41
C ASN A 59 -0.47 17.10 15.12
N TYR A 60 -0.79 15.84 14.85
CA TYR A 60 0.02 14.73 15.36
C TYR A 60 1.43 14.76 14.73
N CYS A 61 2.43 14.37 15.50
CA CYS A 61 3.83 14.26 15.06
C CYS A 61 4.53 13.01 15.62
N ASP A 62 3.79 12.16 16.32
CA ASP A 62 4.31 10.98 17.00
C ASP A 62 4.63 9.83 16.04
N SER A 63 5.16 8.73 16.59
CA SER A 63 5.50 7.52 15.83
C SER A 63 4.30 6.92 15.09
N ILE A 64 3.09 7.06 15.64
CA ILE A 64 1.84 6.62 15.00
C ILE A 64 1.58 7.46 13.74
N GLU A 65 1.68 8.79 13.84
CA GLU A 65 1.55 9.68 12.70
C GLU A 65 2.62 9.36 11.64
N VAL A 66 3.89 9.34 12.03
CA VAL A 66 5.01 9.11 11.10
C VAL A 66 4.87 7.76 10.41
N SER A 67 4.52 6.71 11.15
CA SER A 67 4.28 5.40 10.55
C SER A 67 3.19 5.44 9.48
N SER A 68 2.03 6.01 9.83
CA SER A 68 0.92 6.11 8.89
C SER A 68 1.26 6.98 7.67
N ALA A 69 2.14 7.96 7.84
CA ALA A 69 2.55 8.88 6.79
C ALA A 69 3.34 8.19 5.68
N PHE A 70 4.10 7.12 5.97
CA PHE A 70 4.81 6.34 4.93
C PHE A 70 3.87 5.85 3.83
N PHE A 71 2.69 5.35 4.19
CA PHE A 71 1.69 4.96 3.21
C PHE A 71 1.15 6.16 2.40
N ARG A 72 1.00 7.32 3.05
CA ARG A 72 0.50 8.55 2.41
C ARG A 72 1.50 9.23 1.50
N THR A 73 2.79 8.92 1.63
CA THR A 73 3.82 9.52 0.78
C THR A 73 3.51 9.29 -0.70
N GLU A 74 3.85 10.29 -1.52
CA GLU A 74 3.72 10.19 -2.97
C GLU A 74 4.47 8.96 -3.51
N GLU A 75 5.63 8.65 -2.92
CA GLU A 75 6.41 7.46 -3.27
C GLU A 75 5.60 6.17 -3.11
N PHE A 76 4.99 5.95 -1.93
CA PHE A 76 4.19 4.75 -1.72
C PHE A 76 2.95 4.74 -2.62
N GLN A 77 2.27 5.89 -2.77
CA GLN A 77 1.07 6.01 -3.60
C GLN A 77 1.35 5.68 -5.07
N MET A 78 2.47 6.17 -5.62
CA MET A 78 2.87 5.91 -6.99
C MET A 78 3.45 4.52 -7.23
N ARG A 79 3.88 3.80 -6.18
CA ARG A 79 4.59 2.51 -6.28
C ARG A 79 3.77 1.39 -5.64
N GLY A 80 3.88 1.20 -4.33
CA GLY A 80 3.18 0.12 -3.62
C GLY A 80 1.67 0.13 -3.82
N TYR A 81 1.04 1.30 -3.71
CA TYR A 81 -0.42 1.38 -3.91
C TYR A 81 -0.83 1.23 -5.39
N PHE A 82 0.02 1.64 -6.33
CA PHE A 82 -0.16 1.30 -7.74
C PHE A 82 -0.26 -0.21 -7.93
N LEU A 83 0.71 -0.99 -7.44
CA LEU A 83 0.71 -2.46 -7.57
C LEU A 83 -0.53 -3.10 -6.91
N TYR A 84 -0.83 -2.70 -5.67
CA TYR A 84 -1.94 -3.25 -4.90
C TYR A 84 -3.29 -3.13 -5.65
N ARG A 85 -3.53 -2.01 -6.33
CA ARG A 85 -4.79 -1.78 -7.05
C ARG A 85 -5.02 -2.77 -8.19
N PHE A 86 -3.99 -3.32 -8.83
CA PHE A 86 -4.17 -4.34 -9.88
C PHE A 86 -4.70 -5.66 -9.31
N TYR A 87 -4.16 -6.11 -8.19
CA TYR A 87 -4.63 -7.33 -7.53
C TYR A 87 -6.11 -7.23 -7.14
N GLU A 88 -6.52 -6.12 -6.53
CA GLU A 88 -7.93 -5.95 -6.15
C GLU A 88 -8.84 -5.67 -7.36
N ALA A 89 -8.45 -4.76 -8.27
CA ALA A 89 -9.32 -4.33 -9.36
C ALA A 89 -9.47 -5.37 -10.49
N ALA A 90 -8.47 -6.23 -10.70
CA ALA A 90 -8.51 -7.28 -11.72
C ALA A 90 -8.64 -8.70 -11.14
N LEU A 91 -8.03 -9.00 -10.00
CA LEU A 91 -8.12 -10.35 -9.41
C LEU A 91 -9.20 -10.44 -8.33
N GLY A 92 -9.72 -9.31 -7.83
CA GLY A 92 -10.77 -9.31 -6.80
C GLY A 92 -10.28 -9.84 -5.46
N ARG A 93 -8.95 -9.82 -5.24
CA ARG A 93 -8.31 -10.30 -4.01
C ARG A 93 -7.13 -9.40 -3.65
N SER A 94 -6.79 -9.38 -2.37
CA SER A 94 -5.52 -8.76 -1.94
C SER A 94 -4.34 -9.62 -2.44
N PRO A 95 -3.19 -9.01 -2.76
CA PRO A 95 -1.98 -9.78 -3.04
C PRO A 95 -1.58 -10.58 -1.80
N LYS A 96 -0.83 -11.66 -2.01
CA LYS A 96 -0.07 -12.31 -0.93
C LYS A 96 1.17 -11.50 -0.63
N TYR A 97 1.68 -11.60 0.61
CA TYR A 97 2.88 -10.86 1.02
C TYR A 97 4.05 -11.11 0.06
N VAL A 98 4.30 -12.38 -0.27
CA VAL A 98 5.40 -12.77 -1.16
C VAL A 98 5.21 -12.28 -2.60
N GLU A 99 3.98 -12.24 -3.10
CA GLU A 99 3.65 -11.68 -4.42
C GLU A 99 3.93 -10.18 -4.43
N PHE A 100 3.36 -9.46 -3.47
CA PHE A 100 3.51 -8.01 -3.36
C PHE A 100 4.97 -7.58 -3.21
N MET A 101 5.73 -8.24 -2.34
CA MET A 101 7.14 -7.90 -2.13
C MET A 101 7.99 -8.23 -3.36
N ALA A 102 7.63 -9.24 -4.15
CA ALA A 102 8.32 -9.52 -5.40
C ALA A 102 8.10 -8.42 -6.44
N ASP A 103 6.87 -7.90 -6.55
CA ASP A 103 6.55 -6.81 -7.47
C ASP A 103 7.09 -5.46 -6.96
N LEU A 104 7.03 -5.21 -5.64
CA LEU A 104 7.54 -3.97 -5.04
C LEU A 104 9.03 -3.77 -5.30
N ARG A 105 9.82 -4.86 -5.36
CA ARG A 105 11.24 -4.80 -5.73
C ARG A 105 11.51 -4.18 -7.09
N ARG A 106 10.57 -4.27 -8.04
CA ARG A 106 10.69 -3.69 -9.39
C ARG A 106 10.52 -2.18 -9.36
N VAL A 107 9.68 -1.68 -8.47
CA VAL A 107 9.26 -0.28 -8.40
C VAL A 107 9.76 0.40 -7.13
N THR A 108 10.82 -0.06 -6.48
CA THR A 108 11.44 0.61 -5.32
C THR A 108 12.81 1.20 -5.66
N GLY A 109 13.43 1.90 -4.70
CA GLY A 109 14.74 2.51 -4.82
C GLY A 109 14.73 3.80 -5.64
N PHE A 110 15.93 4.25 -6.00
CA PHE A 110 16.19 5.55 -6.62
C PHE A 110 15.97 5.54 -8.15
N LEU A 111 14.82 5.02 -8.59
CA LEU A 111 14.42 5.06 -9.99
C LEU A 111 14.07 6.49 -10.41
N SER A 112 14.56 6.90 -11.58
CA SER A 112 14.06 8.11 -12.25
C SER A 112 12.60 7.92 -12.66
N GLY A 113 11.91 9.03 -12.98
CA GLY A 113 10.51 8.95 -13.44
C GLY A 113 10.34 8.06 -14.67
N GLN A 114 11.29 8.11 -15.61
CA GLN A 114 11.27 7.26 -16.81
C GLN A 114 11.50 5.78 -16.47
N GLN A 115 12.43 5.47 -15.56
CA GLN A 115 12.68 4.10 -15.13
C GLN A 115 11.47 3.53 -14.40
N LEU A 116 10.88 4.29 -13.47
CA LEU A 116 9.67 3.87 -12.76
C LEU A 116 8.51 3.61 -13.73
N GLU A 117 8.34 4.47 -14.73
CA GLU A 117 7.29 4.30 -15.73
C GLU A 117 7.49 3.03 -16.58
N ALA A 118 8.74 2.73 -16.98
CA ALA A 118 9.07 1.49 -17.69
C ALA A 118 8.74 0.25 -16.83
N GLU A 119 9.15 0.25 -15.56
CA GLU A 119 8.87 -0.85 -14.62
C GLU A 119 7.37 -1.06 -14.39
N LYS A 120 6.58 0.02 -14.36
CA LYS A 120 5.11 -0.07 -14.28
C LYS A 120 4.53 -0.74 -15.52
N VAL A 121 4.98 -0.36 -16.72
CA VAL A 121 4.50 -0.96 -17.98
C VAL A 121 4.83 -2.45 -18.02
N ASP A 122 6.06 -2.82 -17.66
CA ASP A 122 6.49 -4.22 -17.63
C ASP A 122 5.73 -5.03 -16.57
N PHE A 123 5.48 -4.45 -15.39
CA PHE A 123 4.60 -5.07 -14.39
C PHE A 123 3.20 -5.37 -14.95
N VAL A 124 2.54 -4.42 -15.62
CA VAL A 124 1.19 -4.64 -16.16
C VAL A 124 1.20 -5.78 -17.18
N LYS A 125 2.21 -5.83 -18.05
CA LYS A 125 2.37 -6.90 -19.04
C LYS A 125 2.54 -8.26 -18.37
N ASP A 126 3.42 -8.38 -17.38
CA ASP A 126 3.67 -9.63 -16.67
C ASP A 126 2.45 -10.07 -15.84
N PHE A 127 1.78 -9.12 -15.20
CA PHE A 127 0.55 -9.35 -14.43
C PHE A 127 -0.55 -9.94 -15.32
N MET A 128 -0.74 -9.37 -16.52
CA MET A 128 -1.68 -9.89 -17.51
C MET A 128 -1.26 -11.26 -18.07
N ALA A 129 0.03 -11.61 -18.00
CA ALA A 129 0.51 -12.91 -18.45
C ALA A 129 0.23 -14.04 -17.46
N THR A 130 -0.15 -13.72 -16.21
CA THR A 130 -0.47 -14.70 -15.17
C THR A 130 -1.68 -15.58 -15.55
N THR A 131 -1.67 -16.84 -15.10
CA THR A 131 -2.77 -17.78 -15.35
C THR A 131 -4.10 -17.25 -14.82
N GLU A 132 -4.10 -16.66 -13.62
CA GLU A 132 -5.32 -16.14 -12.97
C GLU A 132 -5.94 -14.99 -13.77
N PHE A 133 -5.13 -14.06 -14.27
CA PHE A 133 -5.63 -12.98 -15.11
C PHE A 133 -6.21 -13.52 -16.43
N LYS A 134 -5.45 -14.36 -17.12
CA LYS A 134 -5.86 -14.95 -18.41
C LYS A 134 -7.19 -15.71 -18.30
N GLN A 135 -7.35 -16.51 -17.25
CA GLN A 135 -8.58 -17.27 -17.01
C GLN A 135 -9.82 -16.38 -16.87
N LYS A 136 -9.68 -15.17 -16.33
CA LYS A 136 -10.80 -14.23 -16.18
C LYS A 136 -11.09 -13.45 -17.46
N TYR A 137 -10.05 -13.07 -18.20
CA TYR A 137 -10.16 -11.98 -19.18
C TYR A 137 -9.88 -12.38 -20.62
N ASP A 138 -9.11 -13.44 -20.91
CA ASP A 138 -8.69 -13.76 -22.28
C ASP A 138 -9.88 -14.16 -23.19
N SER A 139 -10.91 -14.79 -22.63
CA SER A 139 -12.13 -15.12 -23.38
C SER A 139 -13.03 -13.92 -23.66
N ILE A 140 -12.80 -12.78 -23.01
CA ILE A 140 -13.60 -11.56 -23.17
C ILE A 140 -13.04 -10.77 -24.36
N VAL A 141 -13.60 -11.02 -25.54
CA VAL A 141 -13.17 -10.37 -26.79
C VAL A 141 -13.82 -9.02 -27.04
N ASP A 142 -15.01 -8.79 -26.47
CA ASP A 142 -15.75 -7.53 -26.59
C ASP A 142 -15.14 -6.43 -25.68
N PRO A 143 -14.85 -5.23 -26.22
CA PRO A 143 -14.34 -4.11 -25.43
C PRO A 143 -15.22 -3.67 -24.26
N ALA A 144 -16.55 -3.69 -24.42
CA ALA A 144 -17.46 -3.30 -23.33
C ALA A 144 -17.41 -4.32 -22.18
N GLY A 145 -17.51 -5.60 -22.49
CA GLY A 145 -17.37 -6.69 -21.55
C GLY A 145 -16.03 -6.68 -20.82
N TYR A 146 -14.93 -6.30 -21.50
CA TYR A 146 -13.62 -6.21 -20.85
C TYR A 146 -13.57 -5.10 -19.80
N VAL A 147 -14.07 -3.90 -20.12
CA VAL A 147 -14.14 -2.77 -19.17
C VAL A 147 -15.12 -3.06 -18.02
N ASP A 148 -16.26 -3.67 -18.32
CA ASP A 148 -17.30 -4.01 -17.34
C ASP A 148 -16.82 -5.06 -16.35
N ALA A 149 -16.08 -6.07 -16.82
CA ALA A 149 -15.54 -7.11 -15.95
C ALA A 149 -14.60 -6.54 -14.87
N PHE A 150 -13.81 -5.52 -15.18
CA PHE A 150 -13.00 -4.82 -14.16
C PHE A 150 -13.85 -3.97 -13.23
N SER A 151 -14.83 -3.23 -13.76
CA SER A 151 -15.74 -2.42 -12.94
C SER A 151 -16.47 -3.29 -11.91
N GLN A 152 -16.95 -4.46 -12.35
CA GLN A 152 -17.59 -5.46 -11.49
C GLN A 152 -16.62 -6.04 -10.47
N THR A 153 -15.40 -6.42 -10.88
CA THR A 153 -14.39 -7.01 -9.98
C THR A 153 -13.93 -6.02 -8.91
N ALA A 154 -13.66 -4.78 -9.30
CA ALA A 154 -13.28 -3.70 -8.39
C ALA A 154 -14.45 -3.19 -7.53
N GLY A 155 -15.69 -3.47 -7.94
CA GLY A 155 -16.89 -2.98 -7.28
C GLY A 155 -17.02 -1.46 -7.35
N VAL A 156 -16.76 -0.89 -8.53
CA VAL A 156 -16.82 0.56 -8.82
C VAL A 156 -17.62 0.84 -10.08
N THR A 157 -18.14 2.07 -10.18
CA THR A 157 -18.71 2.60 -11.42
C THR A 157 -17.72 3.59 -12.01
N LEU A 158 -17.19 3.33 -13.20
CA LEU A 158 -16.23 4.20 -13.86
C LEU A 158 -16.93 5.37 -14.56
N ALA A 159 -16.59 6.61 -14.22
CA ALA A 159 -17.16 7.78 -14.86
C ALA A 159 -16.76 7.90 -16.35
N ASN A 160 -15.57 7.42 -16.71
CA ASN A 160 -15.03 7.43 -18.07
C ASN A 160 -15.22 6.10 -18.82
N ARG A 161 -16.15 5.24 -18.36
CA ARG A 161 -16.40 3.90 -18.94
C ARG A 161 -16.50 3.90 -20.46
N ASP A 162 -17.37 4.74 -21.03
CA ASP A 162 -17.63 4.75 -22.47
C ASP A 162 -16.41 5.21 -23.29
N GLN A 163 -15.59 6.11 -22.73
CA GLN A 163 -14.33 6.53 -23.36
C GLN A 163 -13.31 5.38 -23.39
N LEU A 164 -13.21 4.59 -22.31
CA LEU A 164 -12.31 3.44 -22.25
C LEU A 164 -12.71 2.38 -23.29
N ILE A 165 -14.02 2.11 -23.43
CA ILE A 165 -14.57 1.20 -24.43
C ILE A 165 -14.24 1.68 -25.83
N GLN A 166 -14.50 2.95 -26.13
CA GLN A 166 -14.21 3.55 -27.43
C GLN A 166 -12.71 3.49 -27.76
N SER A 167 -11.84 3.73 -26.77
CA SER A 167 -10.38 3.69 -26.95
C SER A 167 -9.87 2.29 -27.32
N LEU A 168 -10.49 1.23 -26.77
CA LEU A 168 -10.22 -0.15 -27.14
C LEU A 168 -10.77 -0.48 -28.53
N GLN A 169 -12.02 -0.12 -28.81
CA GLN A 169 -12.67 -0.39 -30.10
C GLN A 169 -11.91 0.23 -31.28
N THR A 170 -11.35 1.43 -31.08
CA THR A 170 -10.62 2.17 -32.09
C THR A 170 -9.11 1.90 -32.07
N ASN A 171 -8.64 0.96 -31.25
CA ASN A 171 -7.22 0.64 -31.04
C ASN A 171 -6.35 1.84 -30.63
N GLN A 172 -6.95 2.87 -30.03
CA GLN A 172 -6.21 3.99 -29.43
C GLN A 172 -5.51 3.59 -28.13
N LYS A 173 -6.06 2.59 -27.42
CA LYS A 173 -5.45 1.96 -26.27
C LYS A 173 -5.46 0.46 -26.43
N THR A 174 -4.36 -0.16 -26.02
CA THR A 174 -4.26 -1.60 -25.78
C THR A 174 -5.07 -2.01 -24.55
N ARG A 175 -5.30 -3.32 -24.41
CA ARG A 175 -5.92 -3.91 -23.21
C ARG A 175 -5.13 -3.64 -21.93
N ALA A 176 -3.80 -3.56 -22.02
CA ALA A 176 -2.92 -3.23 -20.90
C ALA A 176 -3.10 -1.77 -20.48
N GLU A 177 -3.15 -0.85 -21.43
CA GLU A 177 -3.36 0.57 -21.16
C GLU A 177 -4.75 0.85 -20.58
N VAL A 178 -5.78 0.14 -21.02
CA VAL A 178 -7.12 0.25 -20.40
C VAL A 178 -7.16 -0.32 -19.00
N LEU A 179 -6.59 -1.51 -18.76
CA LEU A 179 -6.48 -2.07 -17.41
C LEU A 179 -5.78 -1.07 -16.47
N ARG A 180 -4.65 -0.51 -16.90
CA ARG A 180 -3.92 0.48 -16.11
C ARG A 180 -4.74 1.74 -15.86
N ALA A 181 -5.42 2.27 -16.87
CA ALA A 181 -6.29 3.44 -16.72
C ALA A 181 -7.43 3.20 -15.71
N ILE A 182 -7.99 1.98 -15.66
CA ILE A 182 -8.99 1.59 -14.67
C ILE A 182 -8.37 1.47 -13.28
N ALA A 183 -7.25 0.76 -13.14
CA ALA A 183 -6.58 0.60 -11.85
C ALA A 183 -6.12 1.93 -11.24
N GLU A 184 -5.75 2.90 -12.07
CA GLU A 184 -5.35 4.25 -11.65
C GLU A 184 -6.51 5.25 -11.55
N SER A 185 -7.75 4.83 -11.81
CA SER A 185 -8.91 5.71 -11.76
C SER A 185 -9.17 6.23 -10.34
N GLN A 186 -9.83 7.39 -10.23
CA GLN A 186 -10.16 7.97 -8.94
C GLN A 186 -11.09 7.05 -8.13
N GLU A 187 -12.01 6.36 -8.80
CA GLU A 187 -12.99 5.47 -8.19
C GLU A 187 -12.31 4.24 -7.57
N VAL A 188 -11.39 3.60 -8.30
CA VAL A 188 -10.59 2.48 -7.76
C VAL A 188 -9.69 2.96 -6.61
N THR A 189 -9.05 4.12 -6.80
CA THR A 189 -8.19 4.74 -5.77
C THR A 189 -8.96 5.04 -4.50
N ALA A 190 -10.16 5.61 -4.57
CA ALA A 190 -10.98 5.90 -3.41
C ALA A 190 -11.52 4.63 -2.76
N LYS A 191 -12.01 3.67 -3.57
CA LYS A 191 -12.61 2.42 -3.09
C LYS A 191 -11.64 1.57 -2.28
N LEU A 192 -10.39 1.51 -2.72
CA LEU A 192 -9.41 0.56 -2.19
C LEU A 192 -8.48 1.15 -1.13
N TYR A 193 -8.51 2.47 -0.90
CA TYR A 193 -7.51 3.17 -0.09
C TYR A 193 -7.41 2.61 1.34
N ASN A 194 -8.54 2.51 2.04
CA ASN A 194 -8.57 2.01 3.41
C ASN A 194 -8.16 0.54 3.49
N LYS A 195 -8.58 -0.29 2.53
CA LYS A 195 -8.19 -1.70 2.48
C LYS A 195 -6.69 -1.85 2.27
N ALA A 196 -6.13 -1.12 1.31
CA ALA A 196 -4.70 -1.07 1.06
C ALA A 196 -3.95 -0.62 2.31
N PHE A 197 -4.39 0.46 2.96
CA PHE A 197 -3.76 0.98 4.17
C PHE A 197 -3.64 -0.08 5.27
N VAL A 198 -4.72 -0.82 5.53
CA VAL A 198 -4.75 -1.92 6.49
C VAL A 198 -3.80 -3.05 6.07
N ILE A 199 -3.90 -3.56 4.84
CA ILE A 199 -3.06 -4.68 4.37
C ILE A 199 -1.57 -4.31 4.43
N MET A 200 -1.20 -3.06 4.13
CA MET A 200 0.18 -2.61 4.21
C MET A 200 0.72 -2.57 5.63
N GLN A 201 -0.12 -2.39 6.66
CA GLN A 201 0.34 -2.54 8.05
C GLN A 201 0.80 -3.98 8.32
N TYR A 202 0.05 -4.99 7.87
CA TYR A 202 0.45 -6.39 8.01
C TYR A 202 1.73 -6.69 7.24
N PHE A 203 1.88 -6.15 6.02
CA PHE A 203 3.05 -6.41 5.21
C PHE A 203 4.31 -5.75 5.77
N GLY A 204 4.24 -4.47 6.14
CA GLY A 204 5.38 -3.74 6.68
C GLY A 204 5.79 -4.23 8.06
N TYR A 205 4.85 -4.31 9.00
CA TYR A 205 5.15 -4.69 10.37
C TYR A 205 5.32 -6.20 10.56
N LEU A 206 4.42 -7.01 10.01
CA LEU A 206 4.37 -8.43 10.36
C LEU A 206 5.02 -9.32 9.30
N ARG A 207 5.33 -8.77 8.11
CA ARG A 207 5.96 -9.49 6.98
C ARG A 207 5.25 -10.78 6.61
N ARG A 208 3.91 -10.76 6.67
CA ARG A 208 3.04 -11.92 6.37
C ARG A 208 1.72 -11.48 5.77
N ASP A 209 0.97 -12.45 5.26
CA ASP A 209 -0.41 -12.25 4.83
C ASP A 209 -1.26 -11.71 5.98
N ALA A 210 -2.19 -10.81 5.63
CA ALA A 210 -3.21 -10.36 6.56
C ALA A 210 -4.15 -11.52 6.94
N ASP A 211 -4.39 -11.68 8.23
CA ASP A 211 -5.37 -12.65 8.73
C ASP A 211 -6.80 -12.09 8.62
N ALA A 212 -7.82 -12.94 8.77
CA ALA A 212 -9.22 -12.57 8.55
C ALA A 212 -9.70 -11.34 9.36
N LEU A 213 -9.02 -10.98 10.45
CA LEU A 213 -9.38 -9.82 11.28
C LEU A 213 -9.11 -8.49 10.57
N TYR A 214 -8.34 -8.46 9.48
CA TYR A 214 -8.10 -7.23 8.71
C TYR A 214 -9.41 -6.57 8.25
N LEU A 215 -10.46 -7.36 7.97
CA LEU A 215 -11.76 -6.84 7.55
C LEU A 215 -12.43 -5.98 8.63
N ASN A 216 -12.19 -6.28 9.92
CA ASN A 216 -12.70 -5.47 11.01
C ASN A 216 -12.04 -4.09 11.01
N TRP A 217 -10.72 -4.03 10.81
CA TRP A 217 -10.00 -2.77 10.70
C TRP A 217 -10.44 -1.94 9.50
N VAL A 218 -10.69 -2.58 8.36
CA VAL A 218 -11.25 -1.90 7.18
C VAL A 218 -12.63 -1.33 7.50
N GLY A 219 -13.49 -2.08 8.18
CA GLY A 219 -14.80 -1.62 8.64
C GLY A 219 -14.71 -0.41 9.57
N THR A 220 -13.86 -0.49 10.60
CA THR A 220 -13.60 0.63 11.53
C THR A 220 -13.12 1.86 10.78
N LEU A 221 -12.10 1.73 9.93
CA LEU A 221 -11.53 2.86 9.21
C LEU A 221 -12.52 3.52 8.25
N ASN A 222 -13.37 2.72 7.59
CA ASN A 222 -14.45 3.24 6.74
C ASN A 222 -15.52 4.02 7.53
N GLN A 223 -15.75 3.66 8.80
CA GLN A 223 -16.77 4.30 9.64
C GLN A 223 -16.25 5.55 10.35
N THR A 224 -15.03 5.48 10.88
CA THR A 224 -14.50 6.50 11.79
C THR A 224 -13.45 7.40 11.15
N GLY A 225 -12.77 6.93 10.10
CA GLY A 225 -11.54 7.56 9.60
C GLY A 225 -10.37 7.50 10.58
N ASP A 226 -10.53 6.88 11.75
CA ASP A 226 -9.51 6.80 12.79
C ASP A 226 -8.57 5.63 12.52
N TYR A 227 -7.44 5.95 11.89
CA TYR A 227 -6.39 5.00 11.62
C TYR A 227 -5.47 4.78 12.83
N ARG A 228 -5.50 5.66 13.84
CA ARG A 228 -4.46 5.73 14.88
C ARG A 228 -4.53 4.54 15.81
N ILE A 229 -5.73 4.11 16.19
CA ILE A 229 -5.94 2.91 17.04
C ILE A 229 -5.31 1.69 16.37
N MET A 230 -5.57 1.50 15.07
CA MET A 230 -5.01 0.38 14.34
C MET A 230 -3.48 0.48 14.25
N VAL A 231 -2.96 1.63 13.78
CA VAL A 231 -1.51 1.80 13.60
C VAL A 231 -0.77 1.65 14.91
N ASN A 232 -1.31 2.13 16.04
CA ASN A 232 -0.68 1.98 17.35
C ASN A 232 -0.47 0.51 17.76
N GLY A 233 -1.36 -0.40 17.34
CA GLY A 233 -1.27 -1.82 17.70
C GLY A 233 -0.07 -2.54 17.07
N PHE A 234 0.38 -2.13 15.87
CA PHE A 234 1.43 -2.85 15.14
C PHE A 234 2.85 -2.63 15.68
N PRO A 235 3.37 -1.39 15.87
CA PRO A 235 4.68 -1.13 16.46
C PRO A 235 4.84 -1.73 17.87
N ASN A 236 3.75 -1.73 18.64
CA ASN A 236 3.75 -2.20 20.02
C ASN A 236 3.48 -3.71 20.13
N SER A 237 3.12 -4.37 19.03
CA SER A 237 2.91 -5.81 19.03
C SER A 237 4.17 -6.57 19.41
N ILE A 238 3.99 -7.65 20.18
CA ILE A 238 5.08 -8.60 20.48
C ILE A 238 5.70 -9.11 19.18
N GLU A 239 4.87 -9.43 18.18
CA GLU A 239 5.29 -9.96 16.88
C GLU A 239 6.27 -9.00 16.17
N TYR A 240 5.99 -7.70 16.14
CA TYR A 240 6.91 -6.73 15.55
C TYR A 240 8.17 -6.54 16.39
N ARG A 241 8.02 -6.34 17.70
CA ARG A 241 9.14 -6.07 18.61
C ARG A 241 10.14 -7.23 18.64
N GLN A 242 9.67 -8.48 18.55
CA GLN A 242 10.52 -9.68 18.49
C GLN A 242 11.40 -9.74 17.24
N ARG A 243 11.10 -9.00 16.17
CA ARG A 243 11.98 -8.92 14.99
C ARG A 243 13.33 -8.25 15.30
N PHE A 244 13.42 -7.49 16.39
CA PHE A 244 14.56 -6.65 16.73
C PHE A 244 15.14 -6.93 18.12
N ASN A 245 14.55 -7.88 18.86
CA ASN A 245 15.19 -8.44 20.04
C ASN A 245 16.20 -9.49 19.57
N GLN A 246 17.46 -9.38 20.03
CA GLN A 246 18.46 -10.44 19.88
C GLN A 246 18.21 -11.55 20.88
#